data_AF-A0A7S0QLQ7-F1
#
_entry.id   AF-A0A7S0QLQ7-F1
#
_cell.length_a   1.000
_cell.length_b   1.000
_cell.length_c   1.000
_cell.angle_alpha   90.00
_cell.angle_beta   90.00
_cell.angle_gamma   90.00
#
_symmetry.space_group_name_H-M   'P 1'
#
loop_
_entity.id
_entity.type
_entity.pdbx_description
1 polymer ?
#
loop_
_entity_poly.entity_id
_entity_poly.type
_entity_poly.pdbx_seq_one_letter_code
_entity_poly.pdbx_strand_id
1 'polypeptide(L)'
;DLANSVSEHLVTTQSDQTRAHCAATLLQFLLDYPLGPRRLEAHLTFLVSNLGYEYESGRLAVLDMLRRVAARLPDELLAAYFDLLWLPLVVRLVSDEEASCRKQAAAVLRALLGRAARPQLDRV
;
A
#
# COMPACT_ATOMS: atom_id res chain seq x y z
N ASP A 1 -13.93 -5.09 -11.79
CA ASP A 1 -15.14 -4.43 -11.24
C ASP A 1 -15.26 -4.61 -9.75
N LEU A 2 -15.48 -5.83 -9.21
CA LEU A 2 -15.62 -6.02 -7.76
C LEU A 2 -14.39 -5.61 -6.94
N ALA A 3 -13.19 -6.08 -7.29
CA ALA A 3 -11.96 -5.73 -6.56
C ALA A 3 -11.64 -4.22 -6.62
N ASN A 4 -12.05 -3.54 -7.71
CA ASN A 4 -11.87 -2.09 -7.84
C ASN A 4 -12.83 -1.35 -6.90
N SER A 5 -14.10 -1.74 -6.88
CA SER A 5 -15.07 -1.19 -5.93
C SER A 5 -14.65 -1.43 -4.47
N VAL A 6 -14.11 -2.60 -4.14
CA VAL A 6 -13.56 -2.87 -2.80
C VAL A 6 -12.37 -1.94 -2.48
N SER A 7 -11.52 -1.65 -3.47
CA SER A 7 -10.39 -0.72 -3.32
C SER A 7 -10.87 0.72 -3.09
N GLU A 8 -11.91 1.16 -3.81
CA GLU A 8 -12.52 2.49 -3.62
C GLU A 8 -13.19 2.61 -2.24
N HIS A 9 -13.93 1.58 -1.82
CA HIS A 9 -14.56 1.54 -0.50
C HIS A 9 -13.55 1.48 0.65
N LEU A 10 -12.40 0.84 0.46
CA LEU A 10 -11.32 0.84 1.45
C LEU A 10 -10.90 2.28 1.84
N VAL A 11 -10.83 3.17 0.85
CA VAL A 11 -10.38 4.57 1.05
C VAL A 11 -11.53 5.44 1.55
N THR A 12 -12.74 5.25 1.02
CA THR A 12 -13.87 6.18 1.20
C THR A 12 -14.82 5.83 2.34
N THR A 13 -14.78 4.60 2.87
CA THR A 13 -15.73 4.18 3.90
C THR A 13 -15.50 4.91 5.24
N GLN A 14 -16.60 5.21 5.94
CA GLN A 14 -16.58 5.81 7.27
C GLN A 14 -16.74 4.77 8.40
N SER A 15 -16.97 3.49 8.05
CA SER A 15 -17.08 2.40 9.03
C SER A 15 -15.78 1.60 9.08
N ASP A 16 -15.17 1.53 10.26
CA ASP A 16 -13.94 0.77 10.46
C ASP A 16 -14.13 -0.74 10.26
N GLN A 17 -15.31 -1.26 10.58
CA GLN A 17 -15.65 -2.66 10.31
C GLN A 17 -15.67 -2.95 8.81
N THR A 18 -16.31 -2.08 8.03
CA THR A 18 -16.37 -2.20 6.57
C THR A 18 -14.97 -2.05 5.98
N ARG A 19 -14.19 -1.07 6.46
CA ARG A 19 -12.80 -0.84 6.06
C ARG A 19 -11.93 -2.08 6.27
N ALA A 20 -12.03 -2.68 7.45
CA ALA A 20 -11.28 -3.89 7.81
C ALA A 20 -11.66 -5.06 6.89
N HIS A 21 -12.95 -5.21 6.57
CA HIS A 21 -13.42 -6.23 5.65
C HIS A 21 -12.92 -6.00 4.21
N CYS A 22 -13.00 -4.76 3.71
CA CYS A 22 -12.46 -4.38 2.41
C CYS A 22 -10.94 -4.64 2.33
N ALA A 23 -10.18 -4.27 3.36
CA ALA A 23 -8.75 -4.50 3.43
C ALA A 23 -8.41 -6.00 3.39
N ALA A 24 -9.13 -6.82 4.17
CA ALA A 24 -8.94 -8.26 4.19
C ALA A 24 -9.24 -8.89 2.81
N THR A 25 -10.37 -8.55 2.21
CA THR A 25 -10.80 -9.05 0.89
C THR A 25 -9.83 -8.63 -0.21
N LEU A 26 -9.42 -7.35 -0.25
CA LEU A 26 -8.46 -6.88 -1.24
C LEU A 26 -7.10 -7.57 -1.07
N LEU A 27 -6.61 -7.72 0.16
CA LEU A 27 -5.35 -8.39 0.41
C LEU A 27 -5.38 -9.87 0.00
N GLN A 28 -6.47 -10.58 0.31
CA GLN A 28 -6.67 -11.95 -0.15
C GLN A 28 -6.67 -12.03 -1.67
N PHE A 29 -7.36 -11.10 -2.34
CA PHE A 29 -7.38 -11.03 -3.79
C PHE A 29 -5.97 -10.82 -4.39
N LEU A 30 -5.14 -9.97 -3.79
CA LEU A 30 -3.78 -9.72 -4.26
C LEU A 30 -2.83 -10.90 -4.08
N LEU A 31 -3.09 -11.79 -3.11
CA LEU A 31 -2.19 -12.88 -2.74
C LEU A 31 -2.60 -14.24 -3.32
N ASP A 32 -3.89 -14.54 -3.31
CA ASP A 32 -4.38 -15.90 -3.57
C ASP A 32 -4.84 -16.10 -5.03
N TYR A 33 -5.06 -15.01 -5.77
CA TYR A 33 -5.52 -15.08 -7.16
C TYR A 33 -4.35 -14.94 -8.14
N PRO A 34 -4.32 -15.71 -9.25
CA PRO A 34 -3.29 -15.59 -10.26
C PRO A 34 -3.48 -14.30 -11.08
N LEU A 35 -2.97 -13.18 -10.54
CA LEU A 35 -3.03 -11.88 -11.18
C LEU A 35 -1.94 -11.75 -12.24
N GLY A 36 -2.32 -11.26 -13.42
CA GLY A 36 -1.34 -10.80 -14.39
C GLY A 36 -0.60 -9.55 -13.87
N PRO A 37 0.68 -9.33 -14.28
CA PRO A 37 1.51 -8.22 -13.78
C PRO A 37 0.83 -6.86 -13.85
N ARG A 38 0.16 -6.56 -14.98
CA ARG A 38 -0.57 -5.30 -15.19
C ARG A 38 -1.71 -5.09 -14.18
N ARG A 39 -2.37 -6.16 -13.75
CA ARG A 39 -3.49 -6.05 -12.80
C ARG A 39 -2.99 -5.79 -11.39
N LEU A 40 -1.94 -6.50 -10.97
CA LEU A 40 -1.30 -6.25 -9.69
C LEU A 40 -0.75 -4.81 -9.63
N GLU A 41 -0.05 -4.38 -10.68
CA GLU A 41 0.48 -3.02 -10.81
C GLU A 41 -0.63 -1.96 -10.75
N ALA A 42 -1.78 -2.19 -11.39
CA ALA A 42 -2.92 -1.27 -11.32
C ALA A 42 -3.45 -1.10 -9.89
N HIS A 43 -3.56 -2.19 -9.11
CA HIS A 43 -3.99 -2.11 -7.71
C HIS A 43 -2.95 -1.43 -6.82
N LEU A 44 -1.66 -1.72 -7.02
CA LEU A 44 -0.59 -1.05 -6.27
C LEU A 44 -0.52 0.45 -6.61
N THR A 45 -0.66 0.79 -7.89
CA THR A 45 -0.74 2.17 -8.36
C THR A 45 -1.93 2.90 -7.76
N PHE A 46 -3.10 2.25 -7.67
CA PHE A 46 -4.27 2.80 -7.00
C PHE A 46 -4.00 3.11 -5.52
N LEU A 47 -3.35 2.20 -4.80
CA LEU A 47 -2.99 2.45 -3.40
C LEU A 47 -2.01 3.62 -3.29
N VAL A 48 -0.97 3.63 -4.12
CA VAL A 48 0.03 4.70 -4.15
C VAL A 48 -0.57 6.06 -4.47
N SER A 49 -1.47 6.16 -5.45
CA SER A 49 -2.12 7.43 -5.81
C SER A 49 -3.01 7.96 -4.67
N ASN A 50 -3.64 7.07 -3.91
CA ASN A 50 -4.46 7.44 -2.76
C ASN A 50 -3.66 7.73 -1.47
N LEU A 51 -2.32 7.65 -1.49
CA LEU A 51 -1.51 8.25 -0.43
C LEU A 51 -1.74 9.76 -0.32
N GLY A 52 -2.13 10.42 -1.41
CA GLY A 52 -2.49 11.84 -1.45
C GLY A 52 -3.97 12.16 -1.24
N TYR A 53 -4.75 11.22 -0.70
CA TYR A 53 -6.17 11.44 -0.47
C TYR A 53 -6.41 12.60 0.52
N GLU A 54 -7.48 13.36 0.31
CA GLU A 54 -7.75 14.60 1.05
C GLU A 54 -7.94 14.34 2.56
N TYR A 55 -8.61 13.24 2.92
CA TYR A 55 -8.89 12.90 4.31
C TYR A 55 -7.81 12.00 4.92
N GLU A 56 -7.35 12.34 6.13
CA GLU A 56 -6.37 11.57 6.91
C GLU A 56 -6.79 10.09 7.05
N SER A 57 -8.07 9.83 7.34
CA SER A 57 -8.60 8.48 7.51
C SER A 57 -8.37 7.58 6.29
N GLY A 58 -8.55 8.12 5.08
CA GLY A 58 -8.29 7.40 3.84
C GLY A 58 -6.79 7.18 3.61
N ARG A 59 -5.94 8.19 3.90
CA ARG A 59 -4.48 8.03 3.82
C ARG A 59 -3.98 6.95 4.77
N LEU A 60 -4.47 6.94 6.02
CA LEU A 60 -4.15 5.91 7.01
C LEU A 60 -4.62 4.52 6.58
N ALA A 61 -5.80 4.40 5.97
CA ALA A 61 -6.32 3.15 5.45
C ALA A 61 -5.40 2.56 4.36
N VAL A 62 -4.97 3.41 3.42
CA VAL A 62 -4.01 3.05 2.37
C VAL A 62 -2.67 2.64 2.96
N LEU A 63 -2.14 3.41 3.92
CA LEU A 63 -0.87 3.10 4.57
C LEU A 63 -0.92 1.79 5.35
N ASP A 64 -2.01 1.48 6.04
CA ASP A 64 -2.18 0.16 6.68
C ASP A 64 -2.25 -0.96 5.64
N MET A 65 -2.97 -0.74 4.53
CA MET A 65 -3.04 -1.72 3.45
C MET A 65 -1.67 -1.98 2.81
N LEU A 66 -0.91 -0.93 2.49
CA LEU A 66 0.45 -1.03 1.95
C LEU A 66 1.41 -1.73 2.93
N ARG A 67 1.25 -1.53 4.24
CA ARG A 67 2.02 -2.28 5.25
C ARG A 67 1.74 -3.78 5.16
N ARG A 68 0.48 -4.18 4.99
CA ARG A 68 0.09 -5.58 4.85
C ARG A 68 0.60 -6.20 3.55
N VAL A 69 0.53 -5.45 2.46
CA VAL A 69 1.12 -5.79 1.15
C VAL A 69 2.63 -6.01 1.31
N ALA A 70 3.36 -5.03 1.86
CA ALA A 70 4.80 -5.12 2.09
C ALA A 70 5.20 -6.29 3.00
N ALA A 71 4.35 -6.69 3.95
CA ALA A 71 4.61 -7.82 4.84
C ALA A 71 4.29 -9.20 4.24
N ARG A 72 3.41 -9.30 3.23
CA ARG A 72 2.87 -10.58 2.76
C ARG A 72 3.11 -10.89 1.28
N LEU A 73 3.44 -9.90 0.45
CA LEU A 73 3.81 -10.16 -0.94
C LEU A 73 5.03 -11.08 -1.00
N PRO A 74 5.13 -12.02 -1.95
CA PRO A 74 6.37 -12.75 -2.23
C PRO A 74 7.53 -11.79 -2.55
N ASP A 75 8.75 -12.14 -2.13
CA ASP A 75 9.93 -11.27 -2.29
C ASP A 75 10.22 -10.91 -3.76
N GLU A 76 9.98 -11.82 -4.70
CA GLU A 76 10.15 -11.57 -6.14
C GLU A 76 9.22 -10.46 -6.66
N LEU A 77 7.95 -10.48 -6.24
CA LEU A 77 6.98 -9.45 -6.61
C LEU A 77 7.28 -8.15 -5.87
N LEU A 78 7.59 -8.23 -4.57
CA LEU A 78 7.95 -7.05 -3.78
C LEU A 78 9.16 -6.34 -4.41
N ALA A 79 10.11 -7.13 -4.92
CA ALA A 79 11.28 -6.60 -5.59
C ALA A 79 10.95 -5.95 -6.94
N ALA A 80 10.07 -6.55 -7.73
CA ALA A 80 9.63 -6.01 -9.01
C ALA A 80 8.88 -4.68 -8.87
N TYR A 81 8.14 -4.50 -7.77
CA TYR A 81 7.35 -3.29 -7.51
C TYR A 81 7.97 -2.36 -6.46
N PHE A 82 9.24 -2.58 -6.08
CA PHE A 82 9.89 -1.80 -5.03
C PHE A 82 9.89 -0.30 -5.37
N ASP A 83 10.32 0.07 -6.57
CA ASP A 83 10.42 1.47 -7.00
C ASP A 83 9.04 2.17 -7.06
N LEU A 84 7.99 1.43 -7.41
CA LEU A 84 6.60 1.90 -7.43
C LEU A 84 6.11 2.28 -6.01
N LEU A 85 6.56 1.53 -5.00
CA LEU A 85 6.11 1.72 -3.61
C LEU A 85 7.01 2.70 -2.84
N TRP A 86 8.33 2.59 -3.02
CA TRP A 86 9.33 3.26 -2.21
C TRP A 86 9.23 4.80 -2.30
N LEU A 87 9.37 5.36 -3.50
CA LEU A 87 9.48 6.82 -3.66
C LEU A 87 8.22 7.56 -3.18
N PRO A 88 6.98 7.13 -3.53
CA PRO A 88 5.78 7.78 -3.02
C PRO A 88 5.64 7.72 -1.49
N LEU A 89 6.09 6.64 -0.86
CA LEU A 89 6.09 6.51 0.59
C LEU A 89 7.10 7.44 1.25
N VAL A 90 8.28 7.64 0.65
CA VAL A 90 9.27 8.63 1.12
C VAL A 90 8.72 10.05 1.02
N VAL A 91 8.11 10.40 -0.12
CA VAL A 91 7.45 11.70 -0.28
C VAL A 91 6.36 11.88 0.77
N ARG A 92 5.55 10.86 1.04
CA ARG A 92 4.50 10.90 2.06
C ARG A 92 5.07 11.07 3.47
N LEU A 93 6.19 10.41 3.79
CA LEU A 93 6.85 10.53 5.09
C LEU A 93 7.27 11.97 5.39
N VAL A 94 7.78 12.71 4.40
CA VAL A 94 8.29 14.07 4.60
C VAL A 94 7.24 15.15 4.40
N SER A 95 6.28 14.92 3.51
CA SER A 95 5.33 15.95 3.07
C SER A 95 3.93 15.83 3.69
N ASP A 96 3.57 14.76 4.41
CA ASP A 96 2.24 14.71 5.04
C ASP A 96 2.13 15.73 6.18
N GLU A 97 1.01 16.44 6.22
CA GLU A 97 0.68 17.41 7.26
C GLU A 97 0.49 16.71 8.62
N GLU A 98 -0.04 15.48 8.61
CA GLU A 98 -0.41 14.76 9.83
C GLU A 98 0.68 13.81 10.33
N ALA A 99 0.99 13.94 11.62
CA ALA A 99 2.05 13.16 12.27
C ALA A 99 1.74 11.65 12.30
N SER A 100 0.46 11.29 12.41
CA SER A 100 -0.05 9.92 12.31
C SER A 100 0.30 9.28 10.97
N CYS A 101 0.02 9.97 9.86
CA CYS A 101 0.34 9.53 8.50
C CYS A 101 1.85 9.41 8.30
N ARG A 102 2.66 10.38 8.75
CA ARG A 102 4.13 10.29 8.70
C ARG A 102 4.65 9.08 9.48
N LYS A 103 4.14 8.83 10.68
CA LYS A 103 4.52 7.68 11.51
C LYS A 103 4.16 6.35 10.84
N GLN A 104 2.96 6.27 10.25
CA GLN A 104 2.52 5.07 9.56
C GLN A 104 3.33 4.84 8.26
N ALA A 105 3.63 5.89 7.49
CA ALA A 105 4.52 5.83 6.33
C ALA A 105 5.92 5.31 6.72
N ALA A 106 6.49 5.80 7.82
CA ALA A 106 7.76 5.28 8.34
C ALA A 106 7.69 3.78 8.69
N ALA A 107 6.54 3.30 9.21
CA ALA A 107 6.34 1.89 9.50
C ALA A 107 6.27 1.04 8.23
N VAL A 108 5.59 1.53 7.17
CA VAL A 108 5.56 0.86 5.86
C VAL A 108 6.96 0.81 5.25
N LEU A 109 7.69 1.93 5.26
CA LEU A 109 9.06 2.02 4.73
C LEU A 109 10.00 1.05 5.43
N ARG A 110 9.92 0.94 6.77
CA ARG A 110 10.70 -0.05 7.53
C ARG A 110 10.38 -1.48 7.12
N ALA A 111 9.10 -1.80 6.93
CA ALA A 111 8.69 -3.13 6.50
C ALA A 111 9.19 -3.45 5.08
N LEU A 112 9.14 -2.46 4.17
CA LEU A 112 9.61 -2.59 2.81
C LEU A 112 11.14 -2.78 2.75
N LEU A 113 11.90 -1.93 3.45
CA LEU A 113 13.37 -2.01 3.51
C LEU A 113 13.86 -3.27 4.21
N GLY A 114 13.16 -3.72 5.26
CA GLY A 114 13.50 -4.96 5.96
C GLY A 114 13.40 -6.22 5.09
N ARG A 115 12.74 -6.13 3.93
CA ARG A 115 12.59 -7.19 2.94
C ARG A 115 13.23 -6.87 1.59
N ALA A 116 13.92 -5.74 1.48
CA ALA A 116 14.56 -5.32 0.24
C ALA A 116 15.83 -6.13 -0.01
N ALA A 117 16.03 -6.53 -1.26
CA ALA A 117 17.26 -7.13 -1.75
C ALA A 117 18.37 -6.07 -1.85
N ARG A 118 19.63 -6.52 -1.88
CA ARG A 118 20.81 -5.64 -1.90
C ARG A 118 20.82 -4.59 -3.02
N PRO A 119 20.45 -4.91 -4.28
CA PRO A 119 20.39 -3.91 -5.35
C PRO A 119 19.38 -2.77 -5.12
N GLN A 120 18.39 -2.98 -4.26
CA GLN A 120 17.41 -1.96 -3.90
C GLN A 120 17.93 -1.08 -2.78
N LEU A 121 18.61 -1.67 -1.80
CA LEU A 121 19.24 -0.93 -0.70
C LEU A 121 20.34 0.02 -1.19
N ASP A 122 21.06 -0.35 -2.26
CA ASP A 122 22.09 0.51 -2.87
C ASP A 122 21.52 1.79 -3.50
N ARG A 123 20.20 1.88 -3.69
CA ARG A 123 19.49 3.02 -4.30
C ARG A 123 18.86 3.97 -3.28
N VAL A 124 18.89 3.61 -2.00
CA VAL A 124 18.24 4.31 -0.87
C VAL A 124 19.25 5.19 -0.17
#